data_AF-A0A0G1N7G4-F1
#
_entry.id   AF-A0A0G1N7G4-F1
#
_cell.length_a   1.000
_cell.length_b   1.000
_cell.length_c   1.000
_cell.angle_alpha   90.00
_cell.angle_beta   90.00
_cell.angle_gamma   90.00
#
_symmetry.space_group_name_H-M   'P 1'
#
loop_
_entity.id
_entity.type
_entity.pdbx_description
1 polymer ?
#
loop_
_entity_poly.entity_id
_entity_poly.type
_entity_poly.pdbx_seq_one_letter_code
_entity_poly.pdbx_strand_id
1 'polypeptide(L)' 'MRVGYARAARLLDILEDKGIIGPGDGAKPREVYVSKPSEEVSPESVSLEATGVVADTIEAEKEEEI' A
#
# COMPACT_ATOMS: atom_id res chain seq x y z
N MET A 1 4.62 -4.69 12.61
CA MET A 1 5.98 -4.28 13.03
C MET A 1 6.52 -3.31 11.98
N ARG A 2 6.91 -2.08 12.33
CA ARG A 2 7.45 -1.08 11.38
C ARG A 2 8.97 -1.03 11.50
N VAL A 3 9.68 -1.08 10.38
CA VAL A 3 11.12 -0.79 10.33
C VAL A 3 11.29 0.73 10.24
N GLY A 4 12.07 1.31 11.15
CA GLY A 4 12.43 2.72 11.10
C GLY A 4 13.45 3.01 9.99
N TYR A 5 13.47 4.25 9.50
CA TYR A 5 14.30 4.67 8.36
C TYR A 5 15.79 4.35 8.55
N ALA A 6 16.36 4.62 9.72
CA ALA A 6 17.77 4.32 10.02
C ALA A 6 18.12 2.83 9.89
N ARG A 7 17.16 1.95 10.21
CA ARG A 7 17.35 0.51 10.07
C ARG A 7 17.18 0.07 8.61
N ALA A 8 16.24 0.67 7.88
CA ALA A 8 16.08 0.44 6.45
C ALA A 8 17.33 0.86 5.66
N ALA A 9 17.96 1.98 5.99
CA ALA A 9 19.20 2.43 5.36
C ALA A 9 20.31 1.37 5.49
N ARG A 10 20.54 0.86 6.72
CA ARG A 10 21.52 -0.22 6.95
C ARG A 10 21.20 -1.50 6.17
N LEU A 11 19.92 -1.84 6.04
CA LEU A 11 19.51 -2.99 5.24
C LEU A 11 19.85 -2.79 3.77
N LEU A 12 19.65 -1.59 3.23
CA LEU A 12 20.01 -1.26 1.86
C LEU A 12 21.52 -1.37 1.63
N ASP A 13 22.34 -0.85 2.54
CA ASP A 13 23.81 -0.95 2.43
C ASP A 13 24.26 -2.43 2.37
N ILE A 14 23.71 -3.28 3.24
CA ILE A 14 24.01 -4.72 3.26
C ILE A 14 23.58 -5.40 1.95
N LEU A 15 22.47 -4.98 1.34
CA LEU A 15 22.00 -5.55 0.07
C LEU A 15 22.87 -5.08 -1.10
N GLU A 16 23.37 -3.84 -1.05
CA GLU A 16 24.30 -3.28 -2.04
C GLU A 16 25.65 -4.02 -1.96
N ASP A 17 26.20 -4.21 -0.76
CA ASP A 17 27.43 -4.98 -0.49
C ASP A 17 27.33 -6.44 -1.00
N LYS A 18 26.13 -7.01 -0.94
CA LYS A 18 25.85 -8.37 -1.45
C LYS A 18 25.63 -8.43 -2.96
N GLY A 19 25.62 -7.29 -3.65
CA GLY A 19 25.33 -7.22 -5.09
C GLY A 19 23.89 -7.63 -5.42
N ILE A 20 22.94 -7.43 -4.49
CA ILE A 20 21.51 -7.70 -4.70
C ILE A 20 20.82 -6.49 -5.34
N ILE A 21 21.26 -5.28 -4.97
CA ILE A 21 20.78 -4.01 -5.51
C ILE A 21 21.96 -3.19 -6.03
N GLY A 22 21.69 -2.33 -7.01
CA GLY A 22 22.65 -1.37 -7.54
C GLY A 22 22.82 -0.13 -6.64
N PRO A 23 23.82 0.71 -6.95
CA PRO A 23 24.11 1.94 -6.20
C PRO A 23 22.92 2.90 -6.22
N GLY A 24 22.77 3.68 -5.15
CA GLY A 24 21.75 4.73 -5.08
C GLY A 24 22.10 5.94 -5.94
N ASP A 25 21.23 6.33 -6.87
CA ASP A 25 21.33 7.58 -7.64
C ASP A 25 20.25 8.58 -7.20
N GLY A 26 20.48 9.21 -6.04
CA GLY A 26 19.63 10.25 -5.49
C GLY A 26 18.18 9.79 -5.29
N ALA A 27 17.25 10.42 -6.02
CA ALA A 27 15.82 10.14 -5.93
C ALA A 27 15.37 8.97 -6.82
N LYS A 28 16.24 8.44 -7.69
CA LYS A 28 15.86 7.35 -8.59
C LYS A 28 15.74 6.03 -7.81
N PRO A 29 14.80 5.16 -8.20
CA PRO A 29 14.76 3.79 -7.69
C PRO A 29 16.07 3.07 -8.01
N ARG A 30 16.56 2.27 -7.05
CA ARG A 30 17.73 1.41 -7.26
C ARG A 30 17.39 0.27 -8.22
N GLU A 31 18.37 -0.12 -9.02
CA GLU A 31 18.31 -1.33 -9.83
C GLU A 31 18.35 -2.58 -8.91
N VAL A 32 17.60 -3.62 -9.25
CA VAL A 32 17.54 -4.87 -8.47
C VAL A 32 18.00 -6.01 -9.38
N TYR A 33 19.05 -6.71 -8.97
CA TYR A 33 19.67 -7.78 -9.78
C TYR A 33 19.03 -9.16 -9.55
N VAL A 34 18.14 -9.26 -8.57
CA VAL A 34 17.41 -10.51 -8.28
C VAL A 34 16.12 -10.54 -9.08
N SER A 35 15.95 -11.59 -9.88
CA SER A 35 14.69 -11.89 -10.54
C SER A 35 13.61 -12.13 -9.49
N LYS A 36 12.54 -11.32 -9.50
CA LYS A 36 11.38 -11.57 -8.65
C LYS A 36 10.87 -12.99 -8.93
N PRO A 37 10.66 -13.85 -7.92
CA PRO A 37 9.64 -14.88 -8.08
C PRO A 37 8.34 -14.11 -8.38
N SER A 38 7.72 -14.43 -9.51
CA SER A 38 6.54 -13.77 -10.05
C SER A 38 5.39 -13.78 -9.04
N GLU A 39 5.29 -12.74 -8.22
CA GLU A 39 4.05 -12.34 -7.58
C GLU A 39 3.77 -10.88 -7.99
N GLU A 40 2.91 -10.77 -8.99
CA GLU A 40 2.32 -9.55 -9.48
C GLU A 40 1.41 -8.97 -8.39
N VAL A 41 1.87 -7.94 -7.68
CA VAL A 41 0.96 -7.07 -6.94
C VAL A 41 0.49 -5.96 -7.86
N SER A 42 -0.60 -6.21 -8.58
CA SER A 42 -1.34 -5.19 -9.33
C SER A 42 -1.96 -4.19 -8.34
N PRO A 43 -1.77 -2.86 -8.53
CA PRO A 43 -2.25 -1.83 -7.60
C PRO A 43 -3.78 -1.54 -7.65
N GLU A 44 -4.61 -2.38 -8.27
CA GLU A 44 -6.01 -2.04 -8.57
C GLU A 44 -7.07 -2.27 -7.46
N SER A 45 -6.73 -2.56 -6.20
CA SER A 45 -7.75 -2.83 -5.17
C SER A 45 -7.58 -2.10 -3.84
N VAL A 46 -7.33 -0.79 -3.87
CA VAL A 46 -7.71 0.10 -2.76
C VAL A 46 -8.81 1.07 -3.20
N SER A 47 -10.02 0.53 -3.33
CA SER A 47 -11.25 1.33 -3.44
C SER A 47 -11.54 1.96 -2.08
N LEU A 48 -11.49 3.29 -2.02
CA LEU A 48 -11.94 4.08 -0.88
C LEU A 48 -13.47 4.00 -0.80
N GLU A 49 -13.97 3.10 0.05
CA GLU A 49 -15.42 3.03 0.31
C GLU A 49 -15.72 3.95 1.50
N ALA A 50 -16.52 4.97 1.17
CA ALA A 50 -16.93 6.09 2.00
C ALA A 50 -17.35 5.70 3.43
N THR A 51 -16.98 6.56 4.37
CA THR A 51 -17.57 6.63 5.71
C THR A 51 -19.08 6.85 5.60
N GLY A 52 -19.86 5.77 5.75
CA GLY A 52 -21.31 5.81 5.92
C GLY A 52 -21.66 6.28 7.33
N VAL A 53 -22.17 7.50 7.42
CA VAL A 53 -22.86 8.02 8.61
C VAL A 53 -24.05 7.12 8.93
N VAL A 54 -24.17 6.74 10.20
CA VAL A 54 -25.27 5.94 10.77
C VAL A 54 -26.61 6.64 10.55
N ALA A 55 -27.48 6.02 9.75
CA ALA A 55 -28.88 6.39 9.67
C ALA A 55 -29.63 5.66 10.80
N ASP A 56 -29.93 6.40 11.87
CA ASP A 56 -30.92 6.01 12.86
C ASP A 56 -31.89 7.18 13.04
N THR A 57 -33.05 7.11 12.38
CA THR A 57 -34.30 7.82 12.76
C THR A 57 -35.49 7.11 12.09
N ILE A 58 -35.98 6.12 12.81
CA ILE A 58 -37.37 5.70 13.12
C ILE A 58 -38.54 6.46 12.46
N GLU A 59 -39.49 5.64 11.93
CA GLU A 59 -40.96 5.75 11.78
C GLU A 59 -41.62 6.99 11.16
N ALA A 60 -42.51 6.77 10.18
CA ALA A 60 -43.96 6.74 10.42
C ALA A 60 -44.77 6.78 9.10
N GLU A 61 -45.69 5.81 9.01
CA GLU A 61 -47.06 5.87 8.46
C GLU A 61 -47.40 6.74 7.23
N LYS A 62 -48.00 6.09 6.22
CA LYS A 62 -49.45 6.17 5.88
C LYS A 62 -49.71 6.29 4.37
N GLU A 63 -50.70 5.50 3.93
CA GLU A 63 -51.71 5.61 2.84
C GLU A 63 -51.54 6.75 1.81
N GLU A 64 -51.93 6.66 0.53
CA GLU A 64 -53.08 6.00 -0.11
C GLU A 64 -52.90 6.12 -1.65
N GLU A 65 -53.40 5.12 -2.39
CA GLU A 65 -54.16 5.17 -3.66
C GLU A 65 -53.89 6.28 -4.71
N ILE A 66 -53.54 5.90 -5.95
CA ILE A 66 -54.43 5.67 -7.12
C ILE A 66 -53.58 5.03 -8.23
#